data_AF-A0A5C5BS98-F1
#
_entry.id   AF-A0A5C5BS98-F1
#
_cell.length_a   1.000
_cell.length_b   1.000
_cell.length_c   1.000
_cell.angle_alpha   90.00
_cell.angle_beta   90.00
_cell.angle_gamma   90.00
#
_symmetry.space_group_name_H-M   'P 1'
#
loop_
_entity.id
_entity.type
_entity.pdbx_description
1 polymer ?
#
loop_
_entity_poly.entity_id
_entity_poly.type
_entity_poly.pdbx_seq_one_letter_code
_entity_poly.pdbx_strand_id
1 'polypeptide(L)'
;MSARSSFELDGSGVIEIAKSAGMRAALADAAAGKCAEANAMLRSHDPRAGGHGYMSRTKVLDRTAIGMVHTAGVTTELDQRRHHTLDAINH
;
A
#
# COMPACT_ATOMS: atom_id res chain seq x y z
N MET A 1 13.78 12.38 -45.85
CA MET A 1 13.00 13.08 -44.80
C MET A 1 12.78 12.11 -43.66
N SER A 2 13.42 12.32 -42.50
CA SER A 2 13.24 11.46 -41.33
C SER A 2 11.98 11.90 -40.60
N ALA A 3 10.97 11.02 -40.54
CA ALA A 3 9.75 11.29 -39.77
C ALA A 3 10.14 11.31 -38.28
N ARG A 4 10.05 12.48 -37.64
CA ARG A 4 10.08 12.58 -36.18
C ARG A 4 8.75 12.03 -35.67
N SER A 5 8.73 10.78 -35.22
CA SER A 5 7.63 10.26 -34.44
C SER A 5 7.70 10.87 -33.03
N SER A 6 6.66 11.61 -32.64
CA SER A 6 6.45 11.98 -31.24
C SER A 6 5.62 10.88 -30.57
N PHE A 7 6.13 10.32 -29.47
CA PHE A 7 5.34 9.46 -28.61
C PHE A 7 4.54 10.34 -27.64
N GLU A 8 3.22 10.14 -27.59
CA GLU A 8 2.35 10.72 -26.58
C GLU A 8 1.76 9.60 -25.73
N LEU A 9 1.89 9.74 -24.41
CA LEU A 9 1.36 8.76 -23.47
C LEU A 9 -0.17 8.86 -23.44
N ASP A 10 -0.85 7.76 -23.74
CA ASP A 10 -2.30 7.66 -23.55
C ASP A 10 -2.63 7.58 -22.04
N GLY A 11 -2.91 8.75 -21.46
CA GLY A 11 -3.28 8.87 -20.06
C GLY A 11 -4.54 8.08 -19.70
N SER A 12 -5.49 7.90 -20.63
CA SER A 12 -6.71 7.13 -20.37
C SER A 12 -6.40 5.63 -20.31
N GLY A 13 -5.58 5.13 -21.25
CA GLY A 13 -5.10 3.76 -21.24
C GLY A 13 -4.34 3.40 -19.95
N VAL A 14 -3.52 4.31 -19.43
CA VAL A 14 -2.80 4.10 -18.16
C VAL A 14 -3.75 3.95 -16.96
N ILE A 15 -4.83 4.75 -16.92
CA ILE A 15 -5.84 4.66 -15.86
C ILE A 15 -6.53 3.29 -15.90
N GLU A 16 -6.87 2.79 -17.08
CA GLU A 16 -7.52 1.49 -17.22
C GLU A 16 -6.60 0.34 -16.80
N ILE A 17 -5.31 0.42 -17.12
CA ILE A 17 -4.31 -0.53 -16.60
C ILE A 17 -4.24 -0.48 -15.07
N ALA A 18 -4.23 0.73 -14.48
CA ALA A 18 -4.21 0.91 -13.02
C ALA A 18 -5.47 0.34 -12.32
N LYS A 19 -6.62 0.39 -12.98
CA LYS A 19 -7.88 -0.20 -12.50
C LYS A 19 -7.97 -1.71 -12.73
N SER A 20 -7.10 -2.29 -13.55
CA SER A 20 -7.19 -3.70 -13.94
C SER A 20 -7.21 -4.63 -12.73
N ALA A 21 -7.99 -5.70 -12.82
CA ALA A 21 -8.15 -6.65 -11.73
C ALA A 21 -6.81 -7.29 -11.30
N GLY A 22 -5.95 -7.60 -12.27
CA GLY A 22 -4.61 -8.14 -12.01
C GLY A 22 -3.71 -7.16 -11.24
N MET A 23 -3.70 -5.88 -11.64
CA MET A 23 -2.94 -4.84 -10.94
C MET A 23 -3.44 -4.67 -9.50
N ARG A 24 -4.76 -4.60 -9.32
CA ARG A 24 -5.37 -4.45 -7.99
C ARG A 24 -5.13 -5.67 -7.10
N ALA A 25 -5.15 -6.88 -7.64
CA ALA A 25 -4.85 -8.11 -6.90
C ALA A 25 -3.39 -8.13 -6.44
N ALA A 26 -2.43 -7.89 -7.35
CA ALA A 26 -1.02 -7.86 -7.01
C ALA A 26 -0.69 -6.82 -5.93
N LEU A 27 -1.28 -5.63 -6.01
CA LEU A 27 -1.13 -4.60 -4.97
C LEU A 27 -1.81 -4.95 -3.65
N ALA A 28 -2.94 -5.67 -3.70
CA ALA A 28 -3.62 -6.14 -2.50
C ALA A 28 -2.76 -7.18 -1.77
N ASP A 29 -2.16 -8.11 -2.50
CA ASP A 29 -1.27 -9.13 -1.95
C ASP A 29 -0.01 -8.51 -1.34
N ALA A 30 0.63 -7.57 -2.05
CA ALA A 30 1.79 -6.85 -1.53
C ALA A 30 1.44 -6.05 -0.26
N ALA A 31 0.33 -5.32 -0.27
CA ALA A 31 -0.11 -4.56 0.90
C ALA A 31 -0.54 -5.47 2.06
N ALA A 32 -1.11 -6.65 1.78
CA ALA A 32 -1.43 -7.64 2.80
C ALA A 32 -0.17 -8.21 3.46
N GLY A 33 0.89 -8.49 2.69
CA GLY A 33 2.19 -8.92 3.20
C GLY A 33 2.80 -7.88 4.16
N LYS A 34 2.88 -6.62 3.73
CA LYS A 34 3.37 -5.51 4.57
C LYS A 34 2.48 -5.26 5.79
N CYS A 35 1.16 -5.45 5.66
CA CYS A 35 0.22 -5.37 6.78
C CYS A 35 0.44 -6.50 7.81
N ALA A 36 0.73 -7.71 7.36
CA ALA A 36 1.07 -8.82 8.25
C ALA A 36 2.37 -8.55 9.02
N GLU A 37 3.37 -7.95 8.36
CA GLU A 37 4.62 -7.51 8.96
C GLU A 37 4.40 -6.42 10.04
N ALA A 38 3.64 -5.36 9.72
CA ALA A 38 3.27 -4.33 10.70
C ALA A 38 2.55 -4.94 11.92
N ASN A 39 1.62 -5.87 11.70
CA ASN A 39 0.92 -6.54 12.80
C ASN A 39 1.85 -7.47 13.60
N ALA A 40 2.89 -8.05 12.99
CA ALA A 40 3.89 -8.82 13.71
C ALA A 40 4.78 -7.92 14.59
N MET A 41 5.19 -6.76 14.08
CA MET A 41 5.91 -5.74 14.86
C MET A 41 5.06 -5.19 16.01
N LEU A 42 3.78 -4.91 15.76
CA LEU A 42 2.86 -4.48 16.82
C LEU A 42 2.85 -5.49 17.98
N ARG A 43 2.84 -6.80 17.68
CA ARG A 43 2.88 -7.85 18.70
C ARG A 43 4.21 -7.96 19.42
N SER A 44 5.33 -7.56 18.79
CA SER A 44 6.62 -7.52 19.49
C SER A 44 6.71 -6.32 20.43
N HIS A 45 6.06 -5.20 20.10
CA HIS A 45 5.98 -4.02 20.96
C HIS A 45 4.95 -4.18 22.09
N ASP A 46 3.79 -4.76 21.78
CA ASP A 46 2.71 -5.05 22.72
C ASP A 46 2.16 -6.47 22.49
N PRO A 47 2.60 -7.47 23.29
CA PRO A 47 2.10 -8.85 23.18
C PRO A 47 0.60 -9.00 23.46
N ARG A 48 -0.06 -7.99 24.06
CA ARG A 48 -1.50 -8.00 24.32
C ARG A 48 -2.31 -7.38 23.19
N ALA A 49 -1.66 -6.79 22.19
CA ALA A 49 -2.32 -6.26 21.01
C ALA A 49 -2.97 -7.39 20.20
N GLY A 50 -4.22 -7.18 19.78
CA GLY A 50 -4.95 -8.14 18.94
C GLY A 50 -4.29 -8.34 17.57
N GLY A 51 -4.65 -9.43 16.88
CA GLY A 51 -4.01 -9.85 15.62
C GLY A 51 -4.21 -8.94 14.40
N HIS A 52 -5.08 -7.93 14.49
CA HIS A 52 -5.52 -7.09 13.36
C HIS A 52 -5.55 -5.60 13.73
N GLY A 53 -4.42 -5.05 14.19
CA GLY A 53 -4.32 -3.64 14.53
C GLY A 53 -4.13 -2.72 13.33
N TYR A 54 -3.30 -3.13 12.37
CA TYR A 54 -3.07 -2.45 11.10
C TYR A 54 -3.94 -3.07 10.00
N MET A 55 -4.34 -2.25 9.03
CA MET A 55 -5.17 -2.65 7.90
C MET A 55 -4.53 -2.27 6.56
N SER A 56 -4.77 -3.06 5.52
CA SER A 56 -4.38 -2.74 4.15
C SER A 56 -5.58 -2.41 3.27
N ARG A 57 -5.36 -1.60 2.24
CA ARG A 57 -6.32 -1.36 1.16
C ARG A 57 -5.60 -1.01 -0.14
N THR A 58 -6.27 -1.21 -1.26
CA THR A 58 -5.81 -0.72 -2.56
C THR A 58 -6.63 0.49 -2.99
N LYS A 59 -5.98 1.44 -3.64
CA LYS A 59 -6.60 2.62 -4.24
C LYS A 59 -6.02 2.88 -5.62
N VAL A 60 -6.82 3.49 -6.48
CA VAL A 60 -6.35 4.08 -7.74
C VAL A 60 -6.50 5.58 -7.60
N LEU A 61 -5.41 6.31 -7.77
CA LEU A 61 -5.33 7.76 -7.74
C LEU A 61 -4.82 8.22 -9.10
N ASP A 62 -5.67 8.88 -9.87
CA ASP A 62 -5.42 9.26 -11.27
C ASP A 62 -4.86 8.08 -12.08
N ARG A 63 -3.56 8.13 -12.39
CA ARG A 63 -2.81 7.19 -13.24
C ARG A 63 -1.98 6.20 -12.43
N THR A 64 -2.24 6.07 -11.13
CA THR A 64 -1.41 5.29 -10.22
C THR A 64 -2.28 4.39 -9.35
N ALA A 65 -1.99 3.09 -9.37
CA ALA A 65 -2.55 2.16 -8.41
C ALA A 65 -1.59 2.00 -7.24
N ILE A 66 -2.12 2.06 -6.02
CA ILE A 66 -1.36 1.97 -4.78
C ILE A 66 -1.97 0.91 -3.86
N GLY A 67 -1.11 0.10 -3.25
CA GLY A 67 -1.42 -0.69 -2.06
C GLY A 67 -0.91 0.09 -0.84
N MET A 68 -1.75 0.29 0.17
CA MET A 68 -1.35 1.04 1.36
C MET A 68 -1.72 0.30 2.64
N VAL A 69 -0.85 0.38 3.64
CA VAL A 69 -1.09 -0.04 5.02
C VAL A 69 -1.38 1.20 5.87
N HIS A 70 -2.33 1.11 6.78
CA HIS A 70 -2.76 2.23 7.63
C HIS A 70 -3.14 1.75 9.02
N THR A 71 -3.12 2.68 9.97
CA THR A 71 -3.65 2.49 11.32
C THR A 71 -5.18 2.38 11.27
N ALA A 72 -5.75 1.53 12.13
CA ALA A 72 -7.20 1.28 12.19
C ALA A 72 -7.81 1.58 13.57
N GLY A 73 -7.00 2.06 14.53
CA GLY A 73 -7.49 2.46 15.84
C GLY A 73 -6.40 3.00 16.75
N VAL A 74 -6.79 3.40 17.96
CA VAL A 74 -5.94 4.07 18.95
C VAL A 74 -4.65 3.28 19.25
N THR A 75 -4.74 1.96 19.36
CA THR A 75 -3.55 1.12 19.63
C THR A 75 -2.50 1.25 18.54
N THR A 76 -2.90 1.21 17.26
CA THR A 76 -1.95 1.31 16.15
C THR A 76 -1.50 2.73 15.87
N GLU A 77 -2.31 3.74 16.18
CA GLU A 77 -1.87 5.13 16.16
C GLU A 77 -0.78 5.39 17.23
N LEU A 78 -0.96 4.86 18.44
CA LEU A 78 0.04 4.97 19.51
C LEU A 78 1.31 4.20 19.17
N ASP A 79 1.19 2.99 18.64
CA ASP A 79 2.32 2.19 18.17
C ASP A 79 3.08 2.92 17.07
N GLN A 80 2.40 3.38 16.02
CA GLN A 80 3.01 4.15 14.93
C GLN A 80 3.72 5.40 15.46
N ARG A 81 3.10 6.14 16.38
CA ARG A 81 3.69 7.36 16.95
C ARG A 81 4.94 7.09 17.79
N ARG A 82 5.04 5.92 18.43
CA ARG A 82 6.16 5.58 19.32
C ARG A 82 7.29 4.86 18.60
N HIS A 83 6.94 3.97 17.68
CA HIS A 83 7.86 3.00 17.10
C HIS A 83 8.06 3.20 15.59
N HIS A 84 7.32 4.12 14.96
CA HIS A 84 7.43 4.38 13.53
C HIS A 84 7.29 3.11 12.68
N THR A 85 6.42 2.19 13.11
CA THR A 85 6.26 0.83 12.57
C THR A 85 6.06 0.82 11.05
N LEU A 86 5.20 1.69 10.52
CA LEU A 86 4.96 1.82 9.08
C LEU A 86 6.17 2.34 8.31
N ASP A 87 7.02 3.16 8.94
CA ASP A 87 8.25 3.65 8.30
C ASP A 87 9.26 2.51 8.22
N ALA A 88 9.39 1.74 9.30
CA ALA A 88 10.31 0.61 9.40
C ALA A 88 10.03 -0.52 8.39
N ILE A 89 8.75 -0.74 8.02
CA ILE A 89 8.39 -1.77 7.02
C ILE A 89 8.41 -1.26 5.58
N ASN A 90 8.67 0.03 5.33
CA ASN A 90 8.63 0.61 3.98
C ASN A 90 9.96 0.51 3.22
N HIS A 91 10.89 -0.32 3.71
CA HIS A 91 12.20 -0.62 3.12
C HIS A 91 12.18 -1.98 2.38
#